data_AF-A0A847U353-F1
#
_entry.id   AF-A0A847U353-F1
#
_cell.length_a   1.000
_cell.length_b   1.000
_cell.length_c   1.000
_cell.angle_alpha   90.00
_cell.angle_beta   90.00
_cell.angle_gamma   90.00
#
_symmetry.space_group_name_H-M   'P 1'
#
loop_
_entity.id
_entity.type
_entity.pdbx_description
1 polymer ?
#
loop_
_entity_poly.entity_id
_entity_poly.type
_entity_poly.pdbx_seq_one_letter_code
_entity_poly.pdbx_strand_id
1 'polypeptide(L)'
;MATPTSETNKAGKEVFDLDDFFIAPWGLATEVRPMHILWEGEIDRLHIIYDSQIKFNEAYNLNQDISNYMCETDESEQAKLLSIPSEELNTPGYINLKFSIDSIFQDNITEHPVKIGFELEDGDVIDYEDSTYTIRPRISVINEPEDIIITDETDEPISIDIGMRYVGFGLAQVDIAAKGEGELISKGESIYHDMIEALIDSGIHKKEDPDLEPVDDSWKSETGVEVPRETVEDLAEDMRELLSEESFDQFDSEELTQLADVLDDDQGDDREVVYQQLELVMLNSLLDMVDRHPAENVQLSNPNTKVEIEGRITEFVVEFHLSDREENDYETVEVAVEVDDQRSDGGMIEAEINTEWDHHQASPEEILNKL
;
A
#
# COMPACT_ATOMS: atom_id res chain seq x y z
N MET A 1 -1.62 28.23 7.92
CA MET A 1 -0.42 29.04 8.24
C MET A 1 -0.83 30.44 8.69
N ALA A 2 -1.07 30.63 9.98
CA ALA A 2 -1.25 31.96 10.57
C ALA A 2 0.13 32.46 11.04
N THR A 3 0.50 33.67 10.64
CA THR A 3 1.74 34.31 11.12
C THR A 3 1.53 34.74 12.57
N PRO A 4 2.46 34.47 13.52
CA PRO A 4 2.31 34.93 14.89
C PRO A 4 2.46 36.45 14.94
N THR A 5 1.47 37.14 15.52
CA THR A 5 1.52 38.58 15.76
C THR A 5 2.23 38.85 17.08
N SER A 6 3.40 39.48 17.00
CA SER A 6 4.15 40.04 18.14
C SER A 6 3.29 41.04 18.93
N GLU A 7 2.96 40.71 20.19
CA GLU A 7 2.47 41.69 21.16
C GLU A 7 3.64 42.27 21.96
N THR A 8 3.98 43.53 21.68
CA THR A 8 5.03 44.26 22.42
C THR A 8 4.42 44.94 23.65
N ASN A 9 4.65 44.37 24.84
CA ASN A 9 4.31 45.03 26.10
C ASN A 9 5.51 45.79 26.69
N LYS A 10 5.29 47.08 27.00
CA LYS A 10 6.29 48.03 27.47
C LYS A 10 6.65 47.81 28.94
N ALA A 11 7.55 46.88 29.29
CA ALA A 11 8.22 46.91 30.59
C ALA A 11 9.42 45.94 30.75
N GLY A 12 10.42 45.92 29.87
CA GLY A 12 11.80 45.49 30.19
C GLY A 12 12.05 44.15 30.92
N LYS A 13 11.06 43.25 30.99
CA LYS A 13 11.17 41.84 31.36
C LYS A 13 11.48 41.07 30.08
N GLU A 14 12.29 40.03 30.17
CA GLU A 14 12.55 39.12 29.06
C GLU A 14 11.20 38.70 28.46
N VAL A 15 11.02 39.02 27.18
CA VAL A 15 9.77 38.85 26.47
C VAL A 15 9.79 37.41 26.00
N PHE A 16 8.88 36.58 26.52
CA PHE A 16 8.64 35.26 25.97
C PHE A 16 8.21 35.40 24.50
N ASP A 17 8.80 34.61 23.62
CA ASP A 17 8.44 34.55 22.21
C ASP A 17 8.44 33.11 21.70
N LEU A 18 7.45 32.76 20.88
CA LEU A 18 7.39 31.45 20.24
C LEU A 18 8.05 31.56 18.86
N ASP A 19 9.23 30.96 18.73
CA ASP A 19 9.99 30.97 17.49
C ASP A 19 9.38 30.04 16.44
N ASP A 20 9.04 28.82 16.85
CA ASP A 20 8.49 27.81 15.95
C ASP A 20 7.59 26.83 16.71
N PHE A 21 6.44 26.54 16.13
CA PHE A 21 5.58 25.44 16.55
C PHE A 21 5.12 24.72 15.31
N PHE A 22 5.48 23.44 15.25
CA PHE A 22 5.09 22.56 14.19
C PHE A 22 4.52 21.29 14.78
N ILE A 23 3.38 20.91 14.24
CA ILE A 23 2.84 19.57 14.37
C ILE A 23 2.67 19.03 12.95
N ALA A 24 2.99 17.75 12.73
CA ALA A 24 2.72 17.13 11.44
C ALA A 24 1.26 17.37 11.07
N PRO A 25 0.97 18.01 9.93
CA PRO A 25 -0.38 18.46 9.62
C PRO A 25 -1.32 17.28 9.45
N TRP A 26 -0.82 16.14 8.99
CA TRP A 26 -1.60 14.93 8.82
C TRP A 26 -0.72 13.68 8.88
N GLY A 27 -1.35 12.51 8.99
CA GLY A 27 -0.72 11.20 8.80
C GLY A 27 -1.78 10.09 8.70
N LEU A 28 -1.34 8.88 8.40
CA LEU A 28 -2.18 7.68 8.45
C LEU A 28 -2.45 7.28 9.90
N ALA A 29 -3.39 6.34 10.10
CA ALA A 29 -3.48 5.64 11.38
C ALA A 29 -2.13 4.95 11.67
N THR A 30 -1.77 4.81 12.94
CA THR A 30 -0.52 4.21 13.46
C THR A 30 0.80 4.87 13.03
N GLU A 31 0.80 5.73 12.00
CA GLU A 31 1.97 6.47 11.54
C GLU A 31 2.57 7.34 12.65
N VAL A 32 3.90 7.26 12.80
CA VAL A 32 4.63 8.07 13.77
C VAL A 32 4.88 9.47 13.21
N ARG A 33 4.32 10.47 13.89
CA ARG A 33 4.30 11.87 13.49
C ARG A 33 5.19 12.73 14.38
N PRO A 34 5.96 13.68 13.81
CA PRO A 34 6.74 14.63 14.58
C PRO A 34 5.91 15.84 15.08
N MET A 35 6.31 16.38 16.22
CA MET A 35 5.89 17.67 16.76
C MET A 35 7.09 18.35 17.40
N HIS A 36 7.36 19.60 17.05
CA HIS A 36 8.44 20.39 17.64
C HIS A 36 7.96 21.75 18.10
N ILE A 37 8.56 22.20 19.20
CA ILE A 37 8.24 23.48 19.82
C ILE A 37 9.58 24.14 20.14
N LEU A 38 9.75 25.38 19.69
CA LEU A 38 10.93 26.21 19.89
C LEU A 38 10.48 27.58 20.41
N TRP A 39 11.08 28.05 21.49
CA TRP A 39 10.74 29.33 22.11
C TRP A 39 11.96 30.02 22.70
N GLU A 40 11.86 31.34 22.84
CA GLU A 40 12.79 32.17 23.60
C GLU A 40 12.12 32.67 24.89
N GLY A 41 12.90 32.75 25.98
CA GLY A 41 12.44 33.21 27.28
C GLY A 41 12.31 32.11 28.33
N GLU A 42 12.22 32.54 29.59
CA GLU A 42 12.08 31.66 30.75
C GLU A 42 10.62 31.26 30.97
N ILE A 43 10.39 29.98 31.25
CA ILE A 43 9.08 29.41 31.59
C ILE A 43 9.19 28.61 32.89
N ASP A 44 8.12 28.55 33.68
CA ASP A 44 7.99 27.63 34.81
C ASP A 44 7.57 26.24 34.32
N ARG A 45 6.54 26.19 33.45
CA ARG A 45 5.97 24.93 32.93
C ARG A 45 5.52 25.03 31.49
N LEU A 46 5.68 23.90 30.79
CA LEU A 46 5.08 23.64 29.48
C LEU A 46 3.86 22.73 29.68
N HIS A 47 2.72 23.16 29.16
CA HIS A 47 1.46 22.42 29.16
C HIS A 47 1.09 22.06 27.73
N ILE A 48 0.78 20.79 27.48
CA ILE A 48 0.31 20.31 26.18
C ILE A 48 -1.04 19.64 26.41
N ILE A 49 -2.09 20.23 25.88
CA ILE A 49 -3.44 19.67 25.87
C ILE A 49 -3.67 19.06 24.49
N TYR A 50 -4.04 17.78 24.46
CA TYR A 50 -4.14 17.02 23.22
C TYR A 50 -5.31 16.05 23.24
N ASP A 51 -5.81 15.71 22.06
CA ASP A 51 -6.84 14.69 21.87
C ASP A 51 -6.44 13.35 22.52
N SER A 52 -7.37 12.69 23.22
CA SER A 52 -7.06 11.51 24.02
C SER A 52 -6.61 10.29 23.19
N GLN A 53 -6.85 10.29 21.88
CA GLN A 53 -6.37 9.29 20.93
C GLN A 53 -4.88 9.46 20.59
N ILE A 54 -4.29 10.64 20.80
CA ILE A 54 -2.87 10.87 20.59
C ILE A 54 -2.06 10.15 21.67
N LYS A 55 -1.05 9.41 21.23
CA LYS A 55 -0.12 8.67 22.06
C LYS A 55 1.29 9.17 21.79
N PHE A 56 1.92 9.77 22.80
CA PHE A 56 3.33 10.13 22.71
C PHE A 56 4.22 8.89 22.81
N ASN A 57 5.00 8.65 21.76
CA ASN A 57 5.87 7.49 21.63
C ASN A 57 7.29 7.81 22.12
N GLU A 58 7.78 8.99 21.77
CA GLU A 58 9.13 9.44 22.14
C GLU A 58 9.14 10.93 22.45
N ALA A 59 10.03 11.32 23.35
CA ALA A 59 10.34 12.72 23.62
C ALA A 59 11.84 12.92 23.68
N TYR A 60 12.29 14.01 23.07
CA TYR A 60 13.66 14.46 23.06
C TYR A 60 13.77 15.72 23.91
N ASN A 61 14.93 15.92 24.52
CA ASN A 61 15.22 17.02 25.44
C ASN A 61 14.55 16.93 26.82
N LEU A 62 14.07 15.76 27.25
CA LEU A 62 13.59 15.49 28.60
C LEU A 62 14.58 14.67 29.44
N ASN A 63 14.60 14.92 30.76
CA ASN A 63 15.43 14.16 31.70
C ASN A 63 14.90 12.74 31.94
N GLN A 64 13.59 12.52 31.72
CA GLN A 64 12.90 11.26 31.94
C GLN A 64 12.06 10.89 30.72
N ASP A 65 11.59 9.65 30.68
CA ASP A 65 10.63 9.21 29.67
C ASP A 65 9.31 9.99 29.78
N ILE A 66 8.71 10.33 28.63
CA ILE A 66 7.48 11.13 28.55
C ILE A 66 6.30 10.54 29.33
N SER A 67 6.25 9.21 29.48
CA SER A 67 5.22 8.51 30.25
C SER A 67 5.24 8.80 31.75
N ASN A 68 6.34 9.35 32.29
CA ASN A 68 6.46 9.68 33.72
C ASN A 68 5.87 11.05 34.07
N TYR A 69 5.55 11.88 33.09
CA TYR A 69 4.99 13.21 33.30
C TYR A 69 3.47 13.12 33.48
N MET A 70 2.91 14.04 34.29
CA MET A 70 1.50 13.98 34.66
C MET A 70 0.62 14.14 33.43
N CYS A 71 -0.20 13.11 33.18
CA CYS A 71 -1.31 13.14 32.24
C CYS A 71 -2.62 13.25 33.02
N GLU A 72 -3.16 14.45 33.13
CA GLU A 72 -4.52 14.64 33.64
C GLU A 72 -5.52 14.45 32.50
N THR A 73 -6.61 13.73 32.75
CA THR A 73 -7.68 13.55 31.76
C THR A 73 -8.80 14.51 32.13
N ASP A 74 -9.30 15.27 31.15
CA ASP A 74 -10.47 16.13 31.35
C ASP A 74 -11.72 15.29 31.73
N GLU A 75 -12.70 15.91 32.38
CA GLU A 75 -13.96 15.25 32.78
C GLU A 75 -14.72 14.63 31.59
N SER A 76 -14.43 15.10 30.38
CA SER A 76 -14.99 14.61 29.12
C SER A 76 -14.30 13.36 28.55
N GLU A 77 -13.13 12.95 29.08
CA GLU A 77 -12.24 11.91 28.53
C GLU A 77 -11.73 12.15 27.09
N GLN A 78 -12.05 13.30 26.49
CA GLN A 78 -11.67 13.64 25.11
C GLN A 78 -10.31 14.32 25.02
N ALA A 79 -9.85 14.96 26.10
CA ALA A 79 -8.58 15.66 26.14
C ALA A 79 -7.70 15.18 27.29
N LYS A 80 -6.40 15.16 27.05
CA LYS A 80 -5.36 14.88 28.03
C LYS A 80 -4.44 16.10 28.16
N LEU A 81 -3.99 16.37 29.37
CA LEU A 81 -3.03 17.43 29.69
C LEU A 81 -1.71 16.79 30.11
N LEU A 82 -0.65 17.03 29.34
CA LEU A 82 0.74 16.73 29.69
C LEU A 82 1.39 17.99 30.25
N SER A 83 1.90 17.93 31.48
CA SER A 83 2.59 19.05 32.13
C SER A 83 4.07 18.73 32.39
N ILE A 84 4.97 19.56 31.85
CA ILE A 84 6.41 19.39 31.91
C ILE A 84 7.03 20.62 32.61
N PRO A 85 7.60 20.46 33.82
CA PRO A 85 8.36 21.52 34.48
C PRO A 85 9.61 21.91 33.70
N SER A 86 10.00 23.17 33.72
CA SER A 86 11.21 23.64 33.01
C SER A 86 12.50 22.98 33.49
N GLU A 87 12.57 22.62 34.78
CA GLU A 87 13.70 21.88 35.38
C GLU A 87 13.92 20.48 34.77
N GLU A 88 12.90 19.93 34.12
CA GLU A 88 12.93 18.61 33.50
C GLU A 88 13.44 18.64 32.04
N LEU A 89 13.65 19.85 31.49
CA LEU A 89 14.25 20.06 30.17
C LEU A 89 15.78 20.01 30.28
N ASN A 90 16.43 19.20 29.44
CA ASN A 90 17.91 19.16 29.42
C ASN A 90 18.50 20.48 28.91
N THR A 91 17.81 21.15 27.99
CA THR A 91 18.17 22.45 27.43
C THR A 91 16.90 23.31 27.34
N PRO A 92 16.88 24.54 27.87
CA PRO A 92 15.71 25.40 27.78
C PRO A 92 15.44 25.83 26.31
N GLY A 93 14.19 26.17 26.01
CA GLY A 93 13.81 26.78 24.74
C GLY A 93 13.36 25.81 23.63
N TYR A 94 13.34 24.49 23.86
CA TYR A 94 12.94 23.55 22.83
C TYR A 94 12.42 22.22 23.39
N ILE A 95 11.50 21.56 22.66
CA ILE A 95 11.16 20.16 22.86
C ILE A 95 10.78 19.51 21.52
N ASN A 96 11.11 18.24 21.37
CA ASN A 96 10.74 17.45 20.20
C ASN A 96 10.00 16.19 20.65
N LEU A 97 8.83 15.96 20.09
CA LEU A 97 7.93 14.88 20.45
C LEU A 97 7.58 14.07 19.21
N LYS A 98 7.48 12.75 19.37
CA LYS A 98 6.89 11.87 18.37
C LYS A 98 5.62 11.26 18.94
N PHE A 99 4.58 11.22 18.14
CA PHE A 99 3.29 10.67 18.53
C PHE A 99 2.69 9.80 17.44
N SER A 100 1.77 8.92 17.81
CA SER A 100 0.94 8.17 16.87
C SER A 100 -0.51 8.25 17.30
N ILE A 101 -1.39 7.87 16.38
CA ILE A 101 -2.82 7.73 16.62
C ILE A 101 -3.19 6.34 16.15
N ASP A 102 -3.35 5.42 17.09
CA ASP A 102 -3.43 3.98 16.81
C ASP A 102 -4.84 3.56 16.30
N SER A 103 -5.78 4.50 16.20
CA SER A 103 -7.18 4.27 15.84
C SER A 103 -7.45 4.47 14.34
N ILE A 104 -8.15 3.52 13.71
CA ILE A 104 -8.72 3.67 12.37
C ILE A 104 -10.13 4.28 12.51
N PHE A 105 -10.28 5.52 12.04
CA PHE A 105 -11.54 6.25 12.18
C PHE A 105 -12.55 5.91 11.10
N GLN A 106 -13.82 6.20 11.35
CA GLN A 106 -14.83 6.02 10.32
C GLN A 106 -14.67 7.06 9.22
N ASP A 107 -14.55 8.33 9.56
CA ASP A 107 -14.46 9.41 8.58
C ASP A 107 -13.13 9.43 7.80
N ASN A 108 -13.16 9.93 6.56
CA ASN A 108 -11.97 10.05 5.71
C ASN A 108 -10.90 10.95 6.32
N ILE A 109 -11.33 11.96 7.09
CA ILE A 109 -10.46 12.86 7.83
C ILE A 109 -11.03 13.01 9.23
N THR A 110 -10.19 12.79 10.23
CA THR A 110 -10.48 13.10 11.63
C THR A 110 -9.50 14.15 12.12
N GLU A 111 -10.01 15.24 12.69
CA GLU A 111 -9.21 16.32 13.29
C GLU A 111 -8.83 15.97 14.74
N HIS A 112 -7.59 16.27 15.11
CA HIS A 112 -7.09 16.12 16.48
C HIS A 112 -6.49 17.45 16.93
N PRO A 113 -7.22 18.22 17.76
CA PRO A 113 -6.74 19.49 18.25
C PRO A 113 -5.58 19.31 19.24
N VAL A 114 -4.60 20.20 19.14
CA VAL A 114 -3.45 20.27 20.05
C VAL A 114 -3.25 21.72 20.47
N LYS A 115 -3.19 21.92 21.78
CA LYS A 115 -2.98 23.22 22.40
C LYS A 115 -1.73 23.19 23.27
N ILE A 116 -0.87 24.18 23.11
CA ILE A 116 0.34 24.36 23.90
C ILE A 116 0.19 25.62 24.74
N GLY A 117 0.38 25.47 26.06
CA GLY A 117 0.40 26.57 27.02
C GLY A 117 1.77 26.69 27.67
N PHE A 118 2.28 27.92 27.77
CA PHE A 118 3.51 28.24 28.48
C PHE A 118 3.17 29.03 29.75
N GLU A 119 3.43 28.45 30.92
CA GLU A 119 3.29 29.13 32.20
C GLU A 119 4.59 29.86 32.55
N LEU A 120 4.50 31.19 32.68
CA LEU A 120 5.62 32.06 33.03
C LEU A 120 5.80 32.14 34.57
N GLU A 121 6.96 32.60 35.03
CA GLU A 121 7.25 32.71 36.48
C GLU A 121 6.28 33.61 37.27
N ASP A 122 5.62 34.56 36.61
CA ASP A 122 4.60 35.41 37.23
C ASP A 122 3.19 34.80 37.23
N GLY A 123 3.04 33.59 36.70
CA GLY A 123 1.79 32.84 36.62
C GLY A 123 0.92 33.20 35.40
N ASP A 124 1.41 34.05 34.50
CA ASP A 124 0.75 34.30 33.22
C ASP A 124 0.91 33.07 32.31
N VAL A 125 -0.14 32.75 31.54
CA VAL A 125 -0.14 31.62 30.60
C VAL A 125 -0.31 32.13 29.17
N ILE A 126 0.58 31.72 28.27
CA ILE A 126 0.52 32.04 26.85
C ILE A 126 0.17 30.77 26.08
N ASP A 127 -0.92 30.81 25.32
CA ASP A 127 -1.50 29.66 24.64
C ASP A 127 -1.38 29.75 23.11
N TYR A 128 -1.13 28.60 22.48
CA TYR A 128 -1.14 28.39 21.03
C TYR A 128 -1.94 27.14 20.69
N GLU A 129 -2.70 27.19 19.61
CA GLU A 129 -3.58 26.11 19.17
C GLU A 129 -3.28 25.77 17.71
N ASP A 130 -3.14 24.48 17.42
CA ASP A 130 -3.05 23.93 16.07
C ASP A 130 -3.73 22.56 16.04
N SER A 131 -3.74 21.88 14.89
CA SER A 131 -4.40 20.58 14.74
C SER A 131 -3.64 19.68 13.79
N THR A 132 -3.71 18.38 14.07
CA THR A 132 -3.22 17.32 13.18
C THR A 132 -4.39 16.48 12.72
N TYR A 133 -4.33 15.95 11.50
CA TYR A 133 -5.41 15.17 10.91
C TYR A 133 -5.00 13.71 10.73
N THR A 134 -5.90 12.78 11.05
CA THR A 134 -5.76 11.38 10.62
C THR A 134 -6.55 11.18 9.34
N ILE A 135 -5.87 10.77 8.27
CA ILE A 135 -6.49 10.46 6.99
C ILE A 135 -6.75 8.95 6.93
N ARG A 136 -7.98 8.57 6.56
CA ARG A 136 -8.33 7.19 6.21
C ARG A 136 -8.46 7.05 4.68
N PRO A 137 -7.58 6.28 4.03
CA PRO A 137 -7.78 5.78 2.68
C PRO A 137 -9.09 5.02 2.56
N ARG A 138 -9.78 5.18 1.43
CA ARG A 138 -10.99 4.44 1.10
C ARG A 138 -11.01 4.04 -0.36
N ILE A 139 -11.53 2.86 -0.60
CA ILE A 139 -11.93 2.39 -1.93
C ILE A 139 -13.45 2.32 -2.02
N SER A 140 -13.99 2.49 -3.21
CA SER A 140 -15.42 2.37 -3.48
C SER A 140 -15.66 1.96 -4.93
N VAL A 141 -16.71 1.20 -5.18
CA VAL A 141 -17.09 0.78 -6.53
C VAL A 141 -17.73 1.95 -7.28
N ILE A 142 -17.30 2.17 -8.51
CA ILE A 142 -17.90 3.11 -9.47
C ILE A 142 -18.90 2.39 -10.36
N ASN A 143 -18.50 1.24 -10.90
CA ASN A 143 -19.29 0.41 -11.79
C ASN A 143 -18.88 -1.06 -11.61
N GLU A 144 -19.87 -1.93 -11.74
CA GLU A 144 -19.75 -3.38 -11.65
C GLU A 144 -20.76 -4.01 -12.61
N PRO A 145 -20.50 -5.23 -13.12
CA PRO A 145 -21.49 -5.97 -13.89
C PRO A 145 -22.62 -6.46 -12.97
N GLU A 146 -23.88 -6.27 -13.39
CA GLU A 146 -25.05 -6.77 -12.63
C GLU A 146 -25.21 -8.29 -12.77
N ASP A 147 -24.99 -8.82 -13.97
CA ASP A 147 -25.15 -10.22 -14.30
C ASP A 147 -24.09 -10.71 -15.30
N ILE A 148 -23.71 -11.98 -15.16
CA ILE A 148 -22.87 -12.69 -16.13
C ILE A 148 -23.62 -13.91 -16.63
N ILE A 149 -23.73 -14.01 -17.96
CA ILE A 149 -24.37 -15.14 -18.63
C ILE A 149 -23.29 -16.08 -19.12
N ILE A 150 -23.35 -17.32 -18.67
CA ILE A 150 -22.42 -18.37 -19.04
C ILE A 150 -23.10 -19.32 -20.03
N THR A 151 -22.46 -19.55 -21.19
CA THR A 151 -23.00 -20.43 -22.24
C THR A 151 -21.99 -21.50 -22.68
N ASP A 152 -22.47 -22.57 -23.33
CA ASP A 152 -21.64 -23.66 -23.84
C ASP A 152 -20.72 -23.26 -25.02
N GLU A 153 -20.88 -22.05 -25.60
CA GLU A 153 -20.06 -21.55 -26.72
C GLU A 153 -18.88 -20.66 -26.27
N THR A 154 -18.69 -20.49 -24.97
CA THR A 154 -17.67 -19.60 -24.40
C THR A 154 -16.35 -20.38 -24.25
N ASP A 155 -15.50 -20.34 -25.28
CA ASP A 155 -14.13 -20.89 -25.24
C ASP A 155 -13.12 -19.87 -24.65
N GLU A 156 -13.49 -18.58 -24.55
CA GLU A 156 -12.66 -17.51 -24.00
C GLU A 156 -12.97 -17.26 -22.51
N PRO A 157 -11.98 -16.84 -21.71
CA PRO A 157 -12.19 -16.49 -20.30
C PRO A 157 -13.17 -15.32 -20.18
N ILE A 158 -14.03 -15.38 -19.16
CA ILE A 158 -15.04 -14.35 -18.94
C ILE A 158 -14.40 -13.13 -18.29
N SER A 159 -14.46 -11.97 -18.96
CA SER A 159 -14.00 -10.69 -18.39
C SER A 159 -15.02 -10.10 -17.42
N ILE A 160 -14.58 -9.75 -16.22
CA ILE A 160 -15.36 -9.08 -15.17
C ILE A 160 -14.76 -7.69 -14.95
N ASP A 161 -15.39 -6.66 -15.51
CA ASP A 161 -14.87 -5.30 -15.47
C ASP A 161 -15.44 -4.54 -14.25
N ILE A 162 -14.60 -4.24 -13.26
CA ILE A 162 -14.97 -3.50 -12.05
C ILE A 162 -14.23 -2.17 -12.01
N GLY A 163 -14.99 -1.07 -12.06
CA GLY A 163 -14.42 0.27 -11.87
C GLY A 163 -14.37 0.62 -10.40
N MET A 164 -13.20 1.02 -9.93
CA MET A 164 -12.89 1.33 -8.54
C MET A 164 -12.48 2.79 -8.41
N ARG A 165 -12.86 3.43 -7.30
CA ARG A 165 -12.38 4.76 -6.91
C ARG A 165 -11.56 4.65 -5.64
N TYR A 166 -10.36 5.20 -5.67
CA TYR A 166 -9.55 5.44 -4.49
C TYR A 166 -9.67 6.91 -4.03
N VAL A 167 -9.92 7.11 -2.74
CA VAL A 167 -9.92 8.42 -2.07
C VAL A 167 -8.98 8.35 -0.87
N GLY A 168 -7.84 9.04 -0.93
CA GLY A 168 -6.86 9.01 0.14
C GLY A 168 -5.52 9.65 -0.23
N PHE A 169 -4.55 9.49 0.68
CA PHE A 169 -3.16 9.91 0.49
C PHE A 169 -2.21 8.75 0.79
N GLY A 170 -1.08 8.74 0.08
CA GLY A 170 -0.04 7.72 0.23
C GLY A 170 -0.28 6.51 -0.67
N LEU A 171 0.72 5.63 -0.70
CA LEU A 171 0.61 4.34 -1.38
C LEU A 171 -0.27 3.41 -0.54
N ALA A 172 -1.27 2.81 -1.17
CA ALA A 172 -2.10 1.76 -0.58
C ALA A 172 -1.97 0.47 -1.38
N GLN A 173 -2.03 -0.67 -0.70
CA GLN A 173 -2.05 -1.98 -1.34
C GLN A 173 -3.49 -2.50 -1.38
N VAL A 174 -3.88 -3.10 -2.50
CA VAL A 174 -5.18 -3.75 -2.65
C VAL A 174 -4.99 -5.21 -3.01
N ASP A 175 -5.51 -6.09 -2.18
CA ASP A 175 -5.58 -7.53 -2.42
C ASP A 175 -6.98 -7.90 -2.90
N ILE A 176 -7.06 -8.69 -3.97
CA ILE A 176 -8.33 -9.13 -4.57
C ILE A 176 -8.53 -10.61 -4.23
N ALA A 177 -9.73 -10.97 -3.78
CA ALA A 177 -10.14 -12.35 -3.55
C ALA A 177 -11.54 -12.60 -4.13
N ALA A 178 -11.86 -13.86 -4.46
CA ALA A 178 -13.18 -14.23 -4.97
C ALA A 178 -13.80 -15.39 -4.15
N LYS A 179 -15.11 -15.34 -3.91
CA LYS A 179 -15.89 -16.35 -3.15
C LYS A 179 -17.24 -16.66 -3.84
N GLY A 180 -17.80 -17.86 -3.65
CA GLY A 180 -19.06 -18.27 -4.27
C GLY A 180 -19.53 -19.66 -3.82
N GLU A 181 -20.81 -19.98 -4.05
CA GLU A 181 -21.40 -21.28 -3.70
C GLU A 181 -21.08 -22.34 -4.78
N GLY A 182 -19.84 -22.84 -4.74
CA GLY A 182 -19.22 -23.86 -5.62
C GLY A 182 -17.77 -24.08 -5.15
N GLU A 183 -17.06 -25.11 -5.62
CA GLU A 183 -15.63 -25.24 -5.28
C GLU A 183 -14.87 -24.24 -6.16
N LEU A 184 -14.70 -23.02 -5.66
CA LEU A 184 -13.90 -21.99 -6.34
C LEU A 184 -12.44 -22.22 -6.02
N ILE A 185 -11.64 -22.46 -7.05
CA ILE A 185 -10.19 -22.52 -6.93
C ILE A 185 -9.68 -21.18 -7.48
N SER A 186 -9.37 -20.27 -6.56
CA SER A 186 -8.63 -19.06 -6.90
C SER A 186 -7.20 -19.47 -7.26
N LYS A 187 -6.89 -19.59 -8.54
CA LYS A 187 -5.51 -19.63 -9.01
C LYS A 187 -5.11 -18.19 -9.32
N GLY A 188 -4.32 -17.58 -8.45
CA GLY A 188 -3.60 -16.38 -8.88
C GLY A 188 -2.83 -16.75 -10.15
N GLU A 189 -2.86 -15.90 -11.17
CA GLU A 189 -1.95 -16.09 -12.28
C GLU A 189 -0.55 -15.88 -11.75
N SER A 190 0.12 -17.01 -11.59
CA SER A 190 1.52 -17.08 -11.26
C SER A 190 2.24 -16.27 -12.35
N ILE A 191 3.10 -15.32 -11.99
CA ILE A 191 4.04 -14.66 -12.93
C ILE A 191 4.69 -15.69 -13.88
N TYR A 192 4.85 -16.91 -13.37
CA TYR A 192 5.29 -18.10 -14.07
C TYR A 192 4.46 -18.46 -15.32
N HIS A 193 3.16 -18.20 -15.38
CA HIS A 193 2.33 -18.45 -16.56
C HIS A 193 2.71 -17.49 -17.71
N ASP A 194 2.68 -16.17 -17.46
CA ASP A 194 3.12 -15.15 -18.41
C ASP A 194 4.55 -15.43 -18.91
N MET A 195 5.40 -15.90 -18.00
CA MET A 195 6.77 -16.26 -18.32
C MET A 195 6.89 -17.54 -19.16
N ILE A 196 6.07 -18.57 -18.89
CA ILE A 196 6.01 -19.79 -19.71
C ILE A 196 5.52 -19.45 -21.11
N GLU A 197 4.47 -18.64 -21.24
CA GLU A 197 3.95 -18.17 -22.52
C GLU A 197 5.03 -17.41 -23.30
N ALA A 198 5.68 -16.43 -22.66
CA ALA A 198 6.75 -15.66 -23.29
C ALA A 198 7.96 -16.52 -23.70
N LEU A 199 8.30 -17.55 -22.92
CA LEU A 199 9.35 -18.51 -23.28
C LEU A 199 8.94 -19.39 -24.46
N ILE A 200 7.69 -19.86 -24.49
CA ILE A 200 7.15 -20.62 -25.62
C ILE A 200 7.18 -19.73 -26.89
N ASP A 201 6.68 -18.50 -26.80
CA ASP A 201 6.67 -17.54 -27.90
C ASP A 201 8.06 -17.16 -28.39
N SER A 202 9.04 -17.10 -27.48
CA SER A 202 10.45 -16.89 -27.85
C SER A 202 11.04 -18.03 -28.67
N GLY A 203 10.36 -19.17 -28.75
CA GLY A 203 10.78 -20.34 -29.51
C GLY A 203 11.88 -21.16 -28.84
N ILE A 204 12.22 -20.88 -27.58
CA ILE A 204 13.33 -21.52 -26.84
C ILE A 204 13.16 -23.05 -26.73
N HIS A 205 11.92 -23.53 -26.72
CA HIS A 205 11.57 -24.95 -26.63
C HIS A 205 11.84 -25.72 -27.95
N LYS A 206 11.94 -25.03 -29.09
CA LYS A 206 12.17 -25.64 -30.41
C LYS A 206 13.67 -25.86 -30.61
N LYS A 207 14.23 -26.91 -29.97
CA LYS A 207 15.65 -27.36 -30.04
C LYS A 207 16.26 -27.55 -31.46
N GLU A 208 15.57 -27.22 -32.56
CA GLU A 208 16.06 -27.35 -33.94
C GLU A 208 16.59 -26.06 -34.59
N ASP A 209 16.63 -24.92 -33.90
CA ASP A 209 17.33 -23.74 -34.42
C ASP A 209 18.81 -23.75 -33.97
N PRO A 210 19.79 -23.96 -34.88
CA PRO A 210 21.22 -24.00 -34.54
C PRO A 210 21.79 -22.64 -34.10
N ASP A 211 20.96 -21.60 -34.02
CA ASP A 211 21.30 -20.27 -33.56
C ASP A 211 20.22 -19.78 -32.58
N LEU A 212 20.19 -20.30 -31.34
CA LEU A 212 19.71 -19.46 -30.24
C LEU A 212 20.70 -18.31 -30.15
N GLU A 213 20.39 -17.21 -30.84
CA GLU A 213 21.26 -16.04 -30.85
C GLU A 213 21.42 -15.57 -29.40
N PRO A 214 22.65 -15.31 -28.94
CA PRO A 214 22.85 -14.75 -27.61
C PRO A 214 22.04 -13.47 -27.50
N VAL A 215 21.29 -13.33 -26.41
CA VAL A 215 20.50 -12.14 -26.14
C VAL A 215 21.42 -10.93 -26.20
N ASP A 216 21.06 -9.92 -26.99
CA ASP A 216 21.86 -8.71 -27.13
C ASP A 216 21.98 -8.02 -25.77
N ASP A 217 23.17 -8.05 -25.16
CA ASP A 217 23.47 -7.43 -23.86
C ASP A 217 23.28 -5.89 -23.84
N SER A 218 22.88 -5.27 -24.95
CA SER A 218 22.55 -3.85 -25.02
C SER A 218 21.55 -3.42 -23.94
N TRP A 219 20.58 -4.28 -23.59
CA TRP A 219 19.59 -3.99 -22.54
C TRP A 219 20.23 -3.79 -21.16
N LYS A 220 21.27 -4.56 -20.79
CA LYS A 220 22.00 -4.41 -19.50
C LYS A 220 22.64 -3.02 -19.39
N SER A 221 23.12 -2.51 -20.53
CA SER A 221 23.74 -1.20 -20.62
C SER A 221 22.73 -0.04 -20.62
N GLU A 222 21.47 -0.29 -21.02
CA GLU A 222 20.39 0.69 -21.08
C GLU A 222 19.60 0.80 -19.77
N THR A 223 19.33 -0.32 -19.09
CA THR A 223 18.51 -0.35 -17.86
C THR A 223 19.34 -0.22 -16.58
N GLY A 224 20.61 -0.66 -16.60
CA GLY A 224 21.48 -0.70 -15.41
C GLY A 224 21.00 -1.66 -14.31
N VAL A 225 20.08 -2.57 -14.64
CA VAL A 225 19.53 -3.59 -13.74
C VAL A 225 20.13 -4.94 -14.13
N GLU A 226 20.70 -5.65 -13.16
CA GLU A 226 21.19 -7.02 -13.31
C GLU A 226 20.39 -7.92 -12.36
N VAL A 227 19.87 -9.04 -12.85
CA VAL A 227 19.22 -10.03 -11.99
C VAL A 227 20.29 -10.94 -11.42
N PRO A 228 20.35 -11.15 -10.09
CA PRO A 228 21.31 -12.10 -9.52
C PRO A 228 21.15 -13.49 -10.13
N ARG A 229 22.27 -14.11 -10.52
CA ARG A 229 22.27 -15.45 -11.13
C ARG A 229 21.51 -16.50 -10.29
N GLU A 230 21.66 -16.43 -8.97
CA GLU A 230 20.96 -17.32 -8.03
C GLU A 230 19.43 -17.22 -8.20
N THR A 231 18.90 -16.02 -8.39
CA THR A 231 17.46 -15.78 -8.64
C THR A 231 16.99 -16.38 -9.97
N VAL A 232 17.80 -16.30 -11.03
CA VAL A 232 17.49 -16.93 -12.33
C VAL A 232 17.51 -18.46 -12.22
N GLU A 233 18.45 -19.00 -11.44
CA GLU A 233 18.59 -20.44 -11.21
C GLU A 233 17.44 -21.00 -10.36
N ASP A 234 17.06 -20.30 -9.29
CA ASP A 234 15.92 -20.66 -8.43
C ASP A 234 14.62 -20.64 -9.23
N LEU A 235 14.39 -19.59 -10.02
CA LEU A 235 13.23 -19.48 -10.90
C LEU A 235 13.17 -20.63 -11.92
N ALA A 236 14.30 -20.99 -12.53
CA ALA A 236 14.34 -22.10 -13.48
C ALA A 236 13.95 -23.42 -12.82
N GLU A 237 14.31 -23.63 -11.55
CA GLU A 237 13.91 -24.81 -10.77
C GLU A 237 12.42 -24.78 -10.45
N ASP A 238 11.90 -23.65 -9.97
CA ASP A 238 10.48 -23.46 -9.67
C ASP A 238 9.61 -23.71 -10.92
N MET A 239 10.04 -23.20 -12.08
CA MET A 239 9.37 -23.45 -13.37
C MET A 239 9.41 -24.92 -13.79
N ARG A 240 10.50 -25.65 -13.52
CA ARG A 240 10.56 -27.11 -13.80
C ARG A 240 9.55 -27.86 -12.95
N GLU A 241 9.46 -27.54 -11.66
CA GLU A 241 8.50 -28.17 -10.74
C GLU A 241 7.07 -27.91 -11.24
N LEU A 242 6.75 -26.67 -11.59
CA LEU A 242 5.44 -26.27 -12.11
C LEU A 242 5.08 -26.92 -13.45
N LEU A 243 6.02 -27.01 -14.40
CA LEU A 243 5.79 -27.68 -15.70
C LEU A 243 5.56 -29.19 -15.56
N SER A 244 6.02 -29.79 -14.46
CA SER A 244 5.87 -31.22 -14.18
C SER A 244 4.53 -31.59 -13.51
N GLU A 245 3.89 -30.61 -12.88
CA GLU A 245 2.53 -30.71 -12.34
C GLU A 245 1.56 -30.31 -13.45
N GLU A 246 0.88 -31.26 -14.11
CA GLU A 246 -0.07 -31.07 -15.23
C GLU A 246 -1.14 -29.98 -14.93
N SER A 247 -0.79 -28.70 -15.08
CA SER A 247 -1.59 -27.54 -14.65
C SER A 247 -1.73 -26.48 -15.75
N PHE A 248 -1.25 -26.79 -16.95
CA PHE A 248 -1.13 -25.88 -18.10
C PHE A 248 -1.85 -26.43 -19.35
N ASP A 249 -3.12 -26.84 -19.19
CA ASP A 249 -3.93 -27.50 -20.25
C ASP A 249 -4.15 -26.67 -21.53
N GLN A 250 -3.88 -25.36 -21.47
CA GLN A 250 -3.99 -24.42 -22.59
C GLN A 250 -2.78 -24.39 -23.53
N PHE A 251 -1.63 -24.89 -23.08
CA PHE A 251 -0.43 -24.98 -23.91
C PHE A 251 -0.29 -26.38 -24.51
N ASP A 252 0.39 -26.48 -25.66
CA ASP A 252 0.64 -27.79 -26.25
C ASP A 252 1.54 -28.61 -25.32
N SER A 253 1.06 -29.78 -24.90
CA SER A 253 1.80 -30.73 -24.07
C SER A 253 3.18 -31.08 -24.64
N GLU A 254 3.33 -31.03 -25.97
CA GLU A 254 4.61 -31.22 -26.66
C GLU A 254 5.55 -30.03 -26.44
N GLU A 255 5.05 -28.79 -26.49
CA GLU A 255 5.83 -27.56 -26.25
C GLU A 255 6.24 -27.42 -24.77
N LEU A 256 5.35 -27.75 -23.83
CA LEU A 256 5.65 -27.77 -22.40
C LEU A 256 6.72 -28.80 -22.04
N THR A 257 6.62 -30.01 -22.60
CA THR A 257 7.62 -31.06 -22.38
C THR A 257 8.98 -30.64 -22.96
N GLN A 258 8.99 -30.03 -24.15
CA GLN A 258 10.21 -29.52 -24.76
C GLN A 258 10.83 -28.37 -23.96
N LEU A 259 10.02 -27.47 -23.40
CA LEU A 259 10.49 -26.41 -22.52
C LEU A 259 11.11 -26.97 -21.24
N ALA A 260 10.47 -27.96 -20.61
CA ALA A 260 11.03 -28.66 -19.45
C ALA A 260 12.38 -29.34 -19.79
N ASP A 261 12.48 -29.99 -20.95
CA ASP A 261 13.72 -30.63 -21.43
C ASP A 261 14.84 -29.63 -21.78
N VAL A 262 14.50 -28.38 -22.14
CA VAL A 262 15.46 -27.28 -22.35
C VAL A 262 15.93 -26.74 -21.01
N LEU A 263 15.01 -26.58 -20.06
CA LEU A 263 15.34 -26.17 -18.70
C LEU A 263 16.21 -27.22 -18.01
N ASP A 264 16.03 -28.52 -18.24
CA ASP A 264 16.80 -29.63 -17.62
C ASP A 264 18.18 -29.90 -18.27
N ASP A 265 18.51 -29.26 -19.40
CA ASP A 265 19.76 -29.55 -20.13
C ASP A 265 21.00 -28.95 -19.43
N ASP A 266 21.84 -29.81 -18.84
CA ASP A 266 23.03 -29.43 -18.05
C ASP A 266 24.30 -29.23 -18.93
N GLN A 267 24.15 -29.06 -20.25
CA GLN A 267 25.24 -28.79 -21.19
C GLN A 267 25.61 -27.29 -21.14
N GLY A 268 26.77 -26.98 -20.56
CA GLY A 268 27.13 -25.66 -20.05
C GLY A 268 27.23 -24.46 -21.02
N ASP A 269 27.12 -24.62 -22.34
CA ASP A 269 27.06 -23.48 -23.29
C ASP A 269 25.60 -23.08 -23.62
N ASP A 270 24.67 -24.05 -23.67
CA ASP A 270 23.24 -23.80 -23.94
C ASP A 270 22.53 -23.25 -22.70
N ARG A 271 22.99 -23.64 -21.50
CA ARG A 271 22.45 -23.20 -20.21
C ARG A 271 22.57 -21.69 -19.99
N GLU A 272 23.67 -21.07 -20.41
CA GLU A 272 23.87 -19.63 -20.23
C GLU A 272 22.92 -18.81 -21.12
N VAL A 273 22.63 -19.31 -22.33
CA VAL A 273 21.68 -18.70 -23.26
C VAL A 273 20.26 -18.81 -22.71
N VAL A 274 19.90 -19.96 -22.15
CA VAL A 274 18.60 -20.17 -21.47
C VAL A 274 18.43 -19.22 -20.28
N TYR A 275 19.47 -19.02 -19.47
CA TYR A 275 19.43 -18.11 -18.33
C TYR A 275 19.35 -16.65 -18.73
N GLN A 276 20.04 -16.24 -19.80
CA GLN A 276 19.90 -14.88 -20.34
C GLN A 276 18.49 -14.64 -20.89
N GLN A 277 17.88 -15.66 -21.50
CA GLN A 277 16.50 -15.57 -21.98
C GLN A 277 15.50 -15.52 -20.83
N LEU A 278 15.69 -16.30 -19.77
CA LEU A 278 14.89 -16.23 -18.54
C LEU A 278 15.03 -14.88 -17.86
N GLU A 279 16.24 -14.32 -17.79
CA GLU A 279 16.50 -12.99 -17.26
C GLU A 279 15.76 -11.91 -18.07
N LEU A 280 15.80 -11.99 -19.40
CA LEU A 280 15.08 -11.09 -20.28
C LEU A 280 13.55 -11.21 -20.11
N VAL A 281 13.03 -12.44 -20.05
CA VAL A 281 11.60 -12.70 -19.86
C VAL A 281 11.12 -12.22 -18.50
N MET A 282 11.92 -12.40 -17.43
CA MET A 282 11.66 -11.81 -16.12
C MET A 282 11.56 -10.29 -16.19
N LEU A 283 12.56 -9.65 -16.80
CA LEU A 283 12.60 -8.20 -16.86
C LEU A 283 11.48 -7.64 -17.73
N ASN A 284 11.13 -8.30 -18.84
CA ASN A 284 10.01 -7.89 -19.67
C ASN A 284 8.68 -8.14 -18.96
N SER A 285 8.49 -9.25 -18.24
CA SER A 285 7.29 -9.49 -17.45
C SER A 285 7.14 -8.46 -16.33
N LEU A 286 8.23 -8.10 -15.64
CA LEU A 286 8.25 -7.04 -14.64
C LEU A 286 8.02 -5.65 -15.26
N LEU A 287 8.60 -5.36 -16.41
CA LEU A 287 8.42 -4.08 -17.11
C LEU A 287 7.01 -3.97 -17.69
N ASP A 288 6.44 -5.04 -18.23
CA ASP A 288 5.07 -5.08 -18.73
C ASP A 288 4.08 -5.00 -17.55
N MET A 289 4.35 -5.63 -16.42
CA MET A 289 3.61 -5.42 -15.16
C MET A 289 3.68 -3.94 -14.71
N VAL A 290 4.84 -3.30 -14.82
CA VAL A 290 5.03 -1.88 -14.47
C VAL A 290 4.42 -0.93 -15.51
N ASP A 291 4.42 -1.29 -16.80
CA ASP A 291 3.88 -0.47 -17.90
C ASP A 291 2.35 -0.61 -18.02
N ARG A 292 1.81 -1.80 -17.72
CA ARG A 292 0.35 -2.04 -17.53
C ARG A 292 -0.18 -1.35 -16.29
N HIS A 293 0.68 -1.05 -15.32
CA HIS A 293 0.33 -0.36 -14.09
C HIS A 293 1.26 0.83 -13.82
N PRO A 294 1.07 1.98 -14.52
CA PRO A 294 1.82 3.18 -14.19
C PRO A 294 1.65 3.47 -12.69
N ALA A 295 2.77 3.74 -12.01
CA ALA A 295 2.82 3.99 -10.57
C ALA A 295 1.94 5.18 -10.18
N GLU A 296 0.68 4.90 -9.90
CA GLU A 296 -0.30 5.75 -9.26
C GLU A 296 -0.55 5.20 -7.84
N ASN A 297 -1.16 5.98 -6.94
CA ASN A 297 -1.08 5.78 -5.47
C ASN A 297 -1.66 4.45 -4.90
N VAL A 298 -2.01 3.47 -5.74
CA VAL A 298 -2.52 2.16 -5.39
C VAL A 298 -1.67 1.08 -6.06
N GLN A 299 -1.19 0.12 -5.29
CA GLN A 299 -0.47 -1.06 -5.76
C GLN A 299 -1.38 -2.29 -5.63
N LEU A 300 -1.66 -2.96 -6.74
CA LEU A 300 -2.32 -4.28 -6.71
C LEU A 300 -1.29 -5.33 -6.31
N SER A 301 -1.60 -6.16 -5.31
CA SER A 301 -0.71 -7.26 -4.93
C SER A 301 -0.78 -8.42 -5.91
N ASN A 302 -1.96 -8.67 -6.46
CA ASN A 302 -2.26 -9.67 -7.49
C ASN A 302 -2.98 -8.98 -8.65
N PRO A 303 -2.24 -8.42 -9.64
CA PRO A 303 -2.84 -7.65 -10.73
C PRO A 303 -3.77 -8.47 -11.62
N ASN A 304 -3.51 -9.78 -11.76
CA ASN A 304 -4.34 -10.71 -12.51
C ASN A 304 -4.94 -11.75 -11.55
N THR A 305 -6.19 -11.54 -11.15
CA THR A 305 -6.94 -12.55 -10.40
C THR A 305 -7.78 -13.35 -11.37
N LYS A 306 -7.31 -14.56 -11.67
CA LYS A 306 -8.09 -15.55 -12.41
C LYS A 306 -8.83 -16.46 -11.44
N VAL A 307 -10.11 -16.67 -11.73
CA VAL A 307 -10.98 -17.49 -10.89
C VAL A 307 -11.42 -18.68 -11.71
N GLU A 308 -11.05 -19.87 -11.24
CA GLU A 308 -11.57 -21.12 -11.79
C GLU A 308 -12.83 -21.53 -11.01
N ILE A 309 -13.90 -21.75 -11.76
CA ILE A 309 -15.22 -22.03 -11.23
C ILE A 309 -15.55 -23.48 -11.50
N GLU A 310 -15.47 -24.34 -10.48
CA GLU A 310 -15.92 -25.72 -10.59
C GLU A 310 -17.42 -25.85 -10.28
N GLY A 311 -18.21 -26.18 -11.30
CA GLY A 311 -19.64 -26.48 -11.17
C GLY A 311 -20.55 -25.30 -11.44
N ARG A 312 -21.83 -25.45 -11.08
CA ARG A 312 -22.86 -24.42 -11.29
C ARG A 312 -22.89 -23.47 -10.09
N ILE A 313 -22.45 -22.24 -10.29
CA ILE A 313 -22.61 -21.14 -9.35
C ILE A 313 -23.82 -20.28 -9.72
N THR A 314 -24.43 -19.66 -8.71
CA THR A 314 -25.54 -18.71 -8.90
C THR A 314 -25.14 -17.27 -8.56
N GLU A 315 -24.05 -17.12 -7.82
CA GLU A 315 -23.52 -15.84 -7.34
C GLU A 315 -22.03 -16.02 -7.05
N PHE A 316 -21.21 -15.01 -7.39
CA PHE A 316 -19.86 -14.88 -6.88
C PHE A 316 -19.63 -13.47 -6.32
N VAL A 317 -18.77 -13.37 -5.33
CA VAL A 317 -18.42 -12.14 -4.62
C VAL A 317 -16.93 -11.90 -4.80
N VAL A 318 -16.58 -10.75 -5.36
CA VAL A 318 -15.20 -10.24 -5.41
C VAL A 318 -14.96 -9.34 -4.21
N GLU A 319 -13.95 -9.65 -3.41
CA GLU A 319 -13.55 -8.91 -2.23
C GLU A 319 -12.27 -8.11 -2.51
N PHE A 320 -12.31 -6.81 -2.23
CA PHE A 320 -11.16 -5.92 -2.30
C PHE A 320 -10.73 -5.57 -0.88
N HIS A 321 -9.56 -6.05 -0.47
CA HIS A 321 -8.94 -5.77 0.81
C HIS A 321 -7.94 -4.64 0.64
N LEU A 322 -8.17 -3.52 1.32
CA LEU A 322 -7.29 -2.35 1.27
C LEU A 322 -6.38 -2.34 2.50
N SER A 323 -5.08 -2.17 2.28
CA SER A 323 -4.09 -1.92 3.33
C SER A 323 -3.20 -0.72 2.96
N ASP A 324 -2.54 -0.12 3.95
CA ASP A 324 -1.56 0.96 3.71
C ASP A 324 -0.12 0.54 4.08
N ARG A 325 0.83 1.44 3.84
CA ARG A 325 2.25 1.23 4.17
C ARG A 325 2.57 1.02 5.66
N GLU A 326 1.65 1.37 6.56
CA GLU A 326 1.79 1.15 8.01
C GLU A 326 1.12 -0.18 8.41
N GLU A 327 0.72 -1.00 7.43
CA GLU A 327 0.06 -2.29 7.61
C GLU A 327 -1.31 -2.16 8.30
N ASN A 328 -2.00 -1.03 8.12
CA ASN A 328 -3.38 -0.88 8.60
C ASN A 328 -4.34 -1.56 7.62
N ASP A 329 -5.14 -2.51 8.11
CA ASP A 329 -6.21 -3.15 7.35
C ASP A 329 -7.50 -2.32 7.39
N TYR A 330 -8.06 -2.03 6.22
CA TYR A 330 -9.30 -1.28 6.09
C TYR A 330 -10.47 -2.21 5.75
N GLU A 331 -11.68 -1.65 5.83
CA GLU A 331 -12.92 -2.35 5.50
C GLU A 331 -12.90 -2.86 4.06
N THR A 332 -13.13 -4.17 3.92
CA THR A 332 -13.25 -4.86 2.64
C THR A 332 -14.44 -4.33 1.86
N VAL A 333 -14.23 -4.07 0.57
CA VAL A 333 -15.32 -3.78 -0.37
C VAL A 333 -15.68 -5.05 -1.11
N GLU A 334 -16.97 -5.42 -1.06
CA GLU A 334 -17.50 -6.63 -1.69
C GLU A 334 -18.34 -6.23 -2.91
N VAL A 335 -18.07 -6.88 -4.04
CA VAL A 335 -18.82 -6.76 -5.30
C VAL A 335 -19.47 -8.11 -5.57
N ALA A 336 -20.78 -8.19 -5.42
CA ALA A 336 -21.56 -9.38 -5.71
C ALA A 336 -22.04 -9.34 -7.16
N VAL A 337 -21.81 -10.43 -7.90
CA VAL A 337 -22.19 -10.56 -9.30
C VAL A 337 -23.07 -11.80 -9.44
N GLU A 338 -24.26 -11.61 -10.00
CA GLU A 338 -25.19 -12.72 -10.27
C GLU A 338 -24.72 -13.52 -11.50
N VAL A 339 -24.84 -14.86 -11.43
CA VAL A 339 -24.43 -15.75 -12.54
C VAL A 339 -25.62 -16.54 -13.06
N ASP A 340 -25.93 -16.37 -14.34
CA ASP A 340 -26.87 -17.21 -15.07
C ASP A 340 -26.11 -18.28 -15.86
N ASP A 341 -25.90 -19.44 -15.22
CA ASP A 341 -25.26 -20.59 -15.84
C ASP A 341 -26.24 -21.39 -16.71
N GLN A 342 -26.20 -21.12 -18.02
CA GLN A 342 -27.07 -21.76 -19.02
C GLN A 342 -26.46 -23.05 -19.61
N ARG A 343 -25.30 -23.50 -19.13
CA ARG A 343 -24.60 -24.66 -19.67
C ARG A 343 -25.35 -25.97 -19.45
N SER A 344 -25.23 -26.88 -20.41
CA SER A 344 -25.91 -28.17 -20.32
C SER A 344 -25.28 -29.11 -19.29
N ASP A 345 -23.95 -29.10 -19.18
CA ASP A 345 -23.21 -30.18 -18.52
C ASP A 345 -22.57 -29.77 -17.18
N GLY A 346 -22.41 -28.46 -16.94
CA GLY A 346 -21.69 -27.93 -15.78
C GLY A 346 -20.20 -28.32 -15.85
N GLY A 347 -19.33 -27.34 -16.07
CA GLY A 347 -17.89 -27.56 -16.26
C GLY A 347 -17.06 -26.48 -15.59
N MET A 348 -15.75 -26.53 -15.81
CA MET A 348 -14.80 -25.55 -15.32
C MET A 348 -14.81 -24.31 -16.21
N ILE A 349 -14.79 -23.12 -15.61
CA ILE A 349 -14.68 -21.84 -16.33
C ILE A 349 -13.63 -20.99 -15.67
N GLU A 350 -12.86 -20.31 -16.51
CA GLU A 350 -11.91 -19.29 -16.13
C GLU A 350 -12.58 -17.91 -16.29
N ALA A 351 -12.52 -17.09 -15.25
CA ALA A 351 -12.95 -15.70 -15.28
C ALA A 351 -11.78 -14.79 -14.88
N GLU A 352 -11.63 -13.69 -15.58
CA GLU A 352 -10.58 -12.69 -15.37
C GLU A 352 -11.20 -11.41 -14.79
N ILE A 353 -10.66 -10.94 -13.66
CA ILE A 353 -11.15 -9.72 -13.00
C ILE A 353 -10.29 -8.54 -13.46
N ASN A 354 -10.90 -7.66 -14.26
CA ASN A 354 -10.28 -6.45 -14.77
C ASN A 354 -10.70 -5.25 -13.91
N THR A 355 -9.71 -4.50 -13.38
CA THR A 355 -9.98 -3.33 -12.53
C THR A 355 -9.54 -2.02 -13.17
N GLU A 356 -10.46 -1.05 -13.25
CA GLU A 356 -10.15 0.31 -13.70
C GLU A 356 -10.19 1.28 -12.51
N TRP A 357 -9.13 2.08 -12.30
CA TRP A 357 -8.99 2.93 -11.11
C TRP A 357 -9.15 4.43 -11.40
N ASP A 358 -10.10 5.08 -10.72
CA ASP A 358 -10.25 6.54 -10.65
C ASP A 358 -9.59 7.07 -9.37
N HIS A 359 -8.50 7.83 -9.55
CA HIS A 359 -7.75 8.42 -8.45
C HIS A 359 -8.28 9.81 -8.11
N HIS A 360 -8.96 9.92 -6.96
CA HIS A 360 -9.26 11.22 -6.38
C HIS A 360 -8.27 11.53 -5.26
N GLN A 361 -7.14 12.15 -5.62
CA GLN A 361 -6.21 12.74 -4.66
C GLN A 361 -6.84 14.03 -4.11
N ALA A 362 -7.76 13.88 -3.17
CA ALA A 362 -8.39 15.01 -2.51
C ALA A 362 -7.32 15.74 -1.71
N SER A 363 -6.97 17.00 -2.02
CA SER A 363 -5.97 17.73 -1.25
C SER A 363 -6.46 18.02 0.18
N PRO A 364 -5.57 18.16 1.20
CA PRO A 364 -6.02 18.40 2.56
C PRO A 364 -6.82 19.71 2.64
N GLU A 365 -6.42 20.71 1.84
CA GLU A 365 -7.15 21.97 1.70
C GLU A 365 -8.53 21.83 1.04
N GLU A 366 -8.72 20.94 0.07
CA GLU A 366 -10.03 20.70 -0.55
C GLU A 366 -11.00 19.96 0.37
N ILE A 367 -10.50 19.12 1.26
CA ILE A 367 -11.34 18.43 2.25
C ILE A 367 -11.67 19.38 3.42
N LEU A 368 -10.69 20.18 3.88
CA LEU A 368 -10.88 21.16 4.95
C LEU A 368 -11.80 22.33 4.56
N ASN A 369 -11.80 22.76 3.30
CA ASN A 369 -12.67 23.86 2.81
C ASN A 369 -14.14 23.45 2.54
N LYS A 370 -14.50 22.17 2.73
CA LYS A 370 -15.88 21.66 2.56
C LYS A 370 -16.60 21.36 3.88
N LEU A 371 -15.94 21.57 5.01
CA LEU A 371 -16.54 21.73 6.35
C LEU A 371 -16.88 23.21 6.59
#